data_AF-A0A7S1VC16-F1
#
_entry.id   AF-A0A7S1VC16-F1
#
_cell.length_a   1.000
_cell.length_b   1.000
_cell.length_c   1.000
_cell.angle_alpha   90.00
_cell.angle_beta   90.00
_cell.angle_gamma   90.00
#
_symmetry.space_group_name_H-M   'P 1'
#
loop_
_entity.id
_entity.type
_entity.pdbx_description
1 polymer ?
#
loop_
_entity_poly.entity_id
_entity_poly.type
_entity_poly.pdbx_seq_one_letter_code
_entity_poly.pdbx_strand_id
1 'polypeptide(L)'
;PAPKVSFFSPGEESDTVFVSHCLEVEESIVDLRFGLKGKIDAVLVVDVWDKDVTHRLQNFVLPFELKTGRRTSASRLRDRAQVMLYALMMSGHNRRQDASPYGMLMYLRECTLE
;
A
#
# COMPACT_ATOMS: atom_id res chain seq x y z
N PRO A 1 0.31 20.16 0.73
CA PRO A 1 0.20 19.31 1.95
C PRO A 1 0.13 17.83 1.55
N ALA A 2 1.14 17.03 1.92
CA ALA A 2 1.08 15.59 1.72
C ALA A 2 -0.04 14.98 2.59
N PRO A 3 -0.80 13.98 2.09
CA PRO A 3 -1.79 13.30 2.91
C PRO A 3 -1.09 12.64 4.10
N LYS A 4 -1.48 13.02 5.31
CA LYS A 4 -0.96 12.48 6.57
C LYS A 4 -1.87 11.33 6.99
N VAL A 5 -1.32 10.12 7.14
CA VAL A 5 -2.11 8.92 7.44
C VAL A 5 -1.55 8.29 8.70
N SER A 6 -2.42 8.11 9.70
CA SER A 6 -2.12 7.40 10.94
C SER A 6 -2.61 5.96 10.82
N PHE A 7 -1.72 4.98 10.92
CA PHE A 7 -2.11 3.57 11.02
C PHE A 7 -2.48 3.25 12.47
N PHE A 8 -3.58 2.52 12.66
CA PHE A 8 -4.01 2.03 13.97
C PHE A 8 -3.55 0.59 14.16
N SER A 9 -2.57 0.36 15.04
CA SER A 9 -2.43 -0.92 15.73
C SER A 9 -3.13 -0.79 17.09
N PRO A 10 -4.09 -1.65 17.46
CA PRO A 10 -4.76 -1.54 18.75
C PRO A 10 -3.77 -1.80 19.89
N GLY A 11 -3.32 -0.74 20.58
CA GLY A 11 -2.49 -0.83 21.79
C GLY A 11 -1.13 -0.12 21.73
N GLU A 12 -0.71 0.41 20.59
CA GLU A 12 0.54 1.20 20.44
C GLU A 12 0.25 2.60 19.92
N GLU A 13 1.07 3.59 20.32
CA GLU A 13 0.99 4.96 19.81
C GLU A 13 1.09 4.98 18.27
N SER A 14 0.32 5.83 17.59
CA SER A 14 0.19 5.78 16.13
C SER A 14 1.33 6.50 15.41
N ASP A 15 2.09 5.76 14.61
CA ASP A 15 3.06 6.32 13.66
C ASP A 15 2.38 7.11 12.54
N THR A 16 3.11 8.10 12.00
CA THR A 16 2.68 8.89 10.84
C THR A 16 3.31 8.34 9.57
N VAL A 17 2.51 8.14 8.53
CA VAL A 17 3.01 7.74 7.21
C VAL A 17 2.85 8.86 6.19
N PHE A 18 3.92 9.08 5.42
CA PHE A 18 3.98 10.02 4.30
C PHE A 18 4.28 9.28 3.00
N VAL A 19 3.58 9.65 1.93
CA VAL A 19 3.95 9.24 0.58
C VAL A 19 5.11 10.10 0.10
N SER A 20 6.29 9.50 -0.06
CA SER A 20 7.51 10.21 -0.45
C SER A 20 7.54 10.45 -1.95
N HIS A 21 7.33 9.38 -2.75
CA HIS A 21 7.24 9.46 -4.20
C HIS A 21 6.61 8.19 -4.79
N CYS A 22 6.19 8.29 -6.06
CA CYS A 22 5.71 7.16 -6.86
C CYS A 22 6.86 6.62 -7.72
N LEU A 23 7.16 5.33 -7.60
CA LEU A 23 8.19 4.67 -8.39
C LEU A 23 7.69 4.30 -9.78
N GLU A 24 6.47 3.78 -9.85
CA GLU A 24 5.89 3.30 -11.09
C GLU A 24 4.38 3.39 -11.05
N VAL A 25 3.77 3.61 -12.21
CA VAL A 25 2.32 3.62 -12.41
C VAL A 25 1.96 2.50 -13.37
N GLU A 26 0.81 1.87 -13.14
CA GLU A 26 0.29 0.82 -14.00
C GLU A 26 1.26 -0.36 -14.23
N GLU A 27 2.04 -0.73 -13.21
CA GLU A 27 3.04 -1.81 -13.30
C GLU A 27 2.35 -3.17 -13.55
N SER A 28 2.77 -3.86 -14.61
CA SER A 28 2.31 -5.23 -14.87
C SER A 28 3.24 -6.22 -14.17
N ILE A 29 2.66 -7.07 -13.33
CA ILE A 29 3.39 -8.08 -12.56
C ILE A 29 2.87 -9.48 -12.89
N VAL A 30 3.81 -10.43 -12.99
CA VAL A 30 3.51 -11.85 -13.15
C VAL A 30 4.35 -12.62 -12.16
N ASP A 31 3.70 -13.46 -11.35
CA ASP A 31 4.38 -14.37 -10.43
C ASP A 31 4.09 -15.81 -10.83
N LEU A 32 5.07 -16.44 -11.47
CA LEU A 32 4.98 -17.82 -11.94
C LEU A 32 4.95 -18.85 -10.81
N ARG A 33 5.42 -18.48 -9.60
CA ARG A 33 5.40 -19.38 -8.43
C ARG A 33 3.97 -19.69 -8.01
N PHE A 34 3.08 -18.71 -8.18
CA PHE A 34 1.66 -18.81 -7.85
C PHE A 34 0.74 -18.85 -9.08
N GLY A 35 1.28 -18.71 -10.29
CA GLY A 35 0.48 -18.63 -11.51
C GLY A 35 -0.41 -17.38 -11.57
N LEU A 36 0.01 -16.30 -10.92
CA LEU A 36 -0.77 -15.07 -10.80
C LEU A 36 -0.25 -13.99 -11.75
N LYS A 37 -1.17 -13.15 -12.21
CA LYS A 37 -0.87 -11.92 -12.94
C LYS A 37 -1.70 -10.77 -12.38
N GLY A 38 -1.13 -9.58 -12.40
CA GLY A 38 -1.79 -8.37 -11.91
C GLY A 38 -1.31 -7.14 -12.66
N LYS A 39 -2.08 -6.06 -12.51
CA LYS A 39 -1.70 -4.72 -12.93
C LYS A 39 -1.88 -3.83 -11.69
N ILE A 40 -0.77 -3.39 -11.11
CA ILE A 40 -0.76 -2.57 -9.91
C ILE A 40 -0.99 -1.13 -10.35
N ASP A 41 -1.93 -0.41 -9.74
CA ASP A 41 -2.23 0.97 -10.12
C ASP A 41 -1.00 1.88 -9.94
N ALA A 42 -0.32 1.76 -8.79
CA ALA A 42 0.99 2.37 -8.59
C ALA A 42 1.84 1.62 -7.57
N VAL A 43 3.15 1.79 -7.67
CA VAL A 43 4.11 1.41 -6.64
C VAL A 43 4.65 2.67 -5.99
N LEU A 44 4.53 2.73 -4.67
CA LEU A 44 4.88 3.92 -3.88
C LEU A 44 6.02 3.64 -2.93
N VAL A 45 6.80 4.68 -2.69
CA VAL A 45 7.73 4.76 -1.56
C VAL A 45 7.05 5.58 -0.48
N VAL A 46 6.94 5.00 0.71
CA VAL A 46 6.38 5.67 1.88
C VAL A 46 7.40 5.73 3.01
N ASP A 47 7.40 6.84 3.74
CA ASP A 47 8.19 7.01 4.95
C ASP A 47 7.28 6.90 6.17
N VAL A 48 7.66 6.06 7.12
CA VAL A 48 7.05 5.95 8.45
C VAL A 48 7.85 6.78 9.42
N TRP A 49 7.18 7.66 10.14
CA TRP A 49 7.75 8.57 11.13
C TRP A 49 7.10 8.32 12.47
N ASP A 50 7.84 8.64 13.53
CA ASP A 50 7.26 8.70 14.87
C ASP A 50 6.08 9.69 14.92
N LYS A 51 5.31 9.60 16.01
CA LYS A 51 4.12 10.43 16.22
C LYS A 51 4.38 11.94 16.09
N ASP A 52 5.54 12.39 16.58
CA ASP A 52 5.92 13.81 16.66
C ASP A 52 6.54 14.30 15.35
N VAL A 53 6.71 13.40 14.36
CA VAL A 53 7.35 13.64 13.07
C VAL A 53 8.76 14.22 13.25
N THR A 54 9.49 13.67 14.23
CA THR A 54 10.86 14.09 14.55
C THR A 54 11.89 13.14 13.96
N HIS A 55 11.59 11.83 13.95
CA HIS A 55 12.49 10.81 13.42
C HIS A 55 11.76 9.91 12.43
N ARG A 56 12.41 9.67 11.28
CA ARG A 56 11.97 8.67 10.33
C ARG A 56 12.35 7.29 10.85
N LEU A 57 11.36 6.45 11.08
CA LEU A 57 11.51 5.10 11.60
C LEU A 57 11.83 4.12 10.47
N GLN A 58 11.12 4.20 9.36
CA GLN A 58 11.25 3.24 8.27
C GLN A 58 10.87 3.83 6.91
N ASN A 59 11.33 3.16 5.86
CA ASN A 59 10.95 3.42 4.48
C ASN A 59 10.47 2.12 3.85
N PHE A 60 9.34 2.16 3.14
CA PHE A 60 8.75 0.99 2.52
C PHE A 60 8.43 1.25 1.05
N VAL A 61 8.69 0.24 0.21
CA VAL A 61 8.14 0.14 -1.14
C VAL A 61 6.89 -0.74 -1.07
N LEU A 62 5.74 -0.23 -1.49
CA LEU A 62 4.47 -0.96 -1.38
C LEU A 62 3.55 -0.74 -2.59
N PRO A 63 2.67 -1.71 -2.89
CA PRO A 63 1.63 -1.53 -3.90
C PRO A 63 0.54 -0.59 -3.38
N PHE A 64 0.05 0.25 -4.28
CA PHE A 64 -1.04 1.19 -4.05
C PHE A 64 -2.18 0.92 -5.02
N GLU A 65 -3.41 0.91 -4.50
CA GLU A 65 -4.63 0.62 -5.26
C GLU A 65 -5.69 1.72 -5.07
N LEU A 66 -6.34 2.11 -6.16
CA LEU A 66 -7.40 3.11 -6.19
C LEU A 66 -8.77 2.47 -6.44
N LYS A 67 -9.76 2.80 -5.61
CA LYS A 67 -11.15 2.39 -5.80
C LYS A 67 -12.07 3.61 -5.90
N THR A 68 -12.83 3.68 -6.99
CA THR A 68 -13.82 4.75 -7.25
C THR A 68 -15.24 4.36 -6.84
N GLY A 69 -15.51 3.07 -6.66
CA GLY A 69 -16.81 2.52 -6.28
C GLY A 69 -17.18 2.79 -4.82
N ARG A 70 -18.44 2.47 -4.46
CA ARG A 70 -18.90 2.55 -3.07
C ARG A 70 -18.20 1.49 -2.22
N ARG A 71 -17.66 1.89 -1.07
CA ARG A 71 -17.08 0.94 -0.10
C ARG A 71 -18.18 0.19 0.67
N THR A 72 -18.44 -1.06 0.28
CA THR A 72 -19.30 -2.02 1.00
C THR A 72 -18.45 -3.05 1.74
N SER A 73 -19.00 -3.75 2.73
CA SER A 73 -18.26 -4.81 3.44
C SER A 73 -17.75 -5.91 2.50
N ALA A 74 -18.57 -6.29 1.50
CA ALA A 74 -18.20 -7.30 0.51
C ALA A 74 -17.16 -6.79 -0.51
N SER A 75 -17.26 -5.54 -0.96
CA SER A 75 -16.23 -4.96 -1.85
C SER A 75 -14.91 -4.78 -1.11
N ARG A 76 -14.95 -4.27 0.14
CA ARG A 76 -13.76 -4.05 0.96
C ARG A 76 -12.92 -5.31 1.15
N LEU A 77 -13.54 -6.47 1.33
CA LEU A 77 -12.81 -7.74 1.43
C LEU A 77 -12.07 -8.07 0.12
N ARG A 78 -12.74 -7.91 -1.03
CA ARG A 78 -12.12 -8.15 -2.35
C ARG A 78 -11.00 -7.15 -2.64
N ASP A 79 -11.22 -5.89 -2.32
CA ASP A 79 -10.26 -4.81 -2.56
C ASP A 79 -9.01 -5.03 -1.69
N ARG A 80 -9.17 -5.42 -0.42
CA ARG A 80 -8.06 -5.82 0.45
C ARG A 80 -7.32 -7.06 -0.06
N ALA A 81 -8.06 -8.08 -0.51
CA ALA A 81 -7.44 -9.28 -1.07
C ALA A 81 -6.61 -8.97 -2.31
N GLN A 82 -7.07 -8.05 -3.17
CA GLN A 82 -6.32 -7.60 -4.33
C GLN A 82 -4.98 -6.97 -3.94
N VAL A 83 -4.99 -6.04 -2.98
CA VAL A 83 -3.76 -5.39 -2.48
C VAL A 83 -2.81 -6.38 -1.81
N MET A 84 -3.33 -7.31 -1.00
CA MET A 84 -2.54 -8.37 -0.38
C MET A 84 -1.88 -9.28 -1.43
N LEU A 85 -2.59 -9.62 -2.52
CA LEU A 85 -2.02 -10.42 -3.60
C LEU A 85 -0.92 -9.65 -4.35
N TYR A 86 -1.05 -8.32 -4.49
CA TYR A 86 0.01 -7.50 -5.08
C TYR A 86 1.26 -7.46 -4.19
N ALA A 87 1.09 -7.27 -2.88
CA ALA A 87 2.21 -7.32 -1.94
C ALA A 87 2.90 -8.69 -1.96
N LEU A 88 2.12 -9.78 -1.99
CA LEU A 88 2.63 -11.14 -2.13
C LEU A 88 3.45 -11.33 -3.40
N MET A 89 2.94 -10.93 -4.57
CA MET A 89 3.67 -11.05 -5.83
C MET A 89 4.94 -10.21 -5.84
N MET A 90 4.91 -8.98 -5.29
CA MET A 90 6.09 -8.13 -5.18
C MET A 90 7.19 -8.73 -4.30
N SER A 91 6.81 -9.38 -3.18
CA SER A 91 7.75 -9.93 -2.19
C SER A 91 8.76 -10.96 -2.72
N GLY A 92 8.49 -11.58 -3.87
CA GLY A 92 9.49 -12.41 -4.54
C GLY A 92 9.70 -12.08 -6.00
N HIS A 93 9.41 -10.84 -6.36
CA HIS A 93 9.77 -10.30 -7.66
C HIS A 93 11.22 -9.79 -7.63
N ASN A 94 12.05 -10.25 -8.57
CA ASN A 94 13.49 -9.96 -8.57
C ASN A 94 13.84 -8.46 -8.60
N ARG A 95 12.94 -7.60 -9.11
CA ARG A 95 13.13 -6.14 -9.18
C ARG A 95 12.65 -5.39 -7.94
N ARG A 96 12.04 -6.07 -6.96
CA ARG A 96 11.35 -5.47 -5.81
C ARG A 96 11.73 -6.19 -4.51
N GLN A 97 13.03 -6.43 -4.29
CA GLN A 97 13.54 -7.13 -3.10
C GLN A 97 13.34 -6.32 -1.80
N ASP A 98 13.10 -5.03 -1.94
CA ASP A 98 12.77 -4.05 -0.90
C ASP A 98 11.25 -3.89 -0.69
N ALA A 99 10.42 -4.68 -1.38
CA ALA A 99 8.98 -4.63 -1.21
C ALA A 99 8.56 -5.04 0.20
N SER A 100 7.73 -4.19 0.79
CA SER A 100 7.10 -4.42 2.06
C SER A 100 5.95 -5.43 1.96
N PRO A 101 5.64 -6.20 3.03
CA PRO A 101 4.43 -7.02 3.08
C PRO A 101 3.14 -6.19 3.19
N TYR A 102 3.25 -4.87 3.40
CA TYR A 102 2.11 -3.96 3.45
C TYR A 102 1.68 -3.53 2.05
N GLY A 103 0.46 -3.00 1.95
CA GLY A 103 -0.04 -2.31 0.77
C GLY A 103 -1.01 -1.21 1.20
N MET A 104 -1.37 -0.33 0.27
CA MET A 104 -2.14 0.87 0.59
C MET A 104 -3.33 1.00 -0.36
N LEU A 105 -4.52 1.26 0.19
CA LEU A 105 -5.79 1.22 -0.55
C LEU A 105 -6.58 2.51 -0.34
N MET A 106 -6.81 3.27 -1.42
CA MET A 106 -7.56 4.52 -1.35
C MET A 106 -8.95 4.37 -1.98
N TYR A 107 -9.97 4.65 -1.18
CA TYR A 107 -11.34 4.83 -1.66
C TYR A 107 -11.57 6.30 -1.97
N LEU A 108 -11.61 6.63 -3.25
CA LEU A 108 -11.72 8.01 -3.74
C LEU A 108 -13.09 8.63 -3.44
N ARG A 109 -14.15 7.81 -3.44
CA ARG A 109 -15.51 8.30 -3.18
C ARG A 109 -15.69 8.75 -1.74
N GLU A 110 -15.17 7.99 -0.79
CA GLU A 110 -15.26 8.28 0.64
C GLU A 110 -14.01 8.99 1.19
N CYS A 111 -13.06 9.35 0.32
CA CYS A 111 -11.75 9.91 0.67
C CYS A 111 -11.08 9.19 1.85
N THR A 112 -11.12 7.85 1.83
CA THR A 112 -10.60 7.03 2.94
C THR A 112 -9.42 6.19 2.47
N LEU A 113 -8.32 6.28 3.21
CA LEU A 113 -7.14 5.43 3.02
C LEU A 113 -7.14 4.29 4.04
N GLU A 114 -6.75 3.10 3.59
CA GLU A 114 -6.55 1.89 4.38
C GLU A 114 -5.17 1.28 4.16
#